data_AF-A0A0S8J912-F1
#
_entry.id   AF-A0A0S8J912-F1
#
_cell.length_a   1.000
_cell.length_b   1.000
_cell.length_c   1.000
_cell.angle_alpha   90.00
_cell.angle_beta   90.00
_cell.angle_gamma   90.00
#
_symmetry.space_group_name_H-M   'P 1'
#
loop_
_entity.id
_entity.type
_entity.pdbx_description
1 polymer ?
#
loop_
_entity_poly.entity_id
_entity_poly.type
_entity_poly.pdbx_seq_one_letter_code
_entity_poly.pdbx_strand_id
1 'polypeptide(L)'
;MNISRKVLAFTLLGLLPLLISCQRNNTVCPPDNGTAITPLKLADLLESTTVPISNDPPATVEIDGKMIEVDKLVDYPLCNDEWDGIVYVGCDVQVAIAEFDQEDNPLFFKGCNLNIQPNTIVYVAAHNDAPFYKGCSCHIGENPTP
;
A
#
# COMPACT_ATOMS: atom_id res chain seq x y z
N MET A 1 -70.03 11.49 -2.90
CA MET A 1 -68.93 10.75 -3.55
C MET A 1 -67.97 11.73 -4.19
N ASN A 2 -66.74 11.84 -3.66
CA ASN A 2 -65.48 12.11 -4.39
C ASN A 2 -64.34 12.36 -3.38
N ILE A 3 -64.12 11.36 -2.52
CA ILE A 3 -62.88 11.21 -1.76
C ILE A 3 -62.05 10.21 -2.56
N SER A 4 -61.36 10.69 -3.58
CA SER A 4 -60.53 9.81 -4.41
C SER A 4 -59.50 10.62 -5.18
N ARG A 5 -58.25 10.18 -5.08
CA ARG A 5 -57.11 10.45 -5.98
C ARG A 5 -56.04 11.48 -5.58
N LYS A 6 -56.16 12.24 -4.49
CA LYS A 6 -55.09 13.22 -4.14
C LYS A 6 -54.11 12.80 -3.05
N VAL A 7 -54.40 11.75 -2.27
CA VAL A 7 -53.55 11.38 -1.12
C VAL A 7 -52.51 10.31 -1.49
N LEU A 8 -52.66 9.61 -2.61
CA LEU A 8 -51.78 8.50 -2.99
C LEU A 8 -50.50 8.92 -3.74
N ALA A 9 -50.34 10.20 -4.06
CA ALA A 9 -49.19 10.69 -4.83
C ALA A 9 -48.06 11.29 -3.98
N PHE A 10 -48.29 11.54 -2.68
CA PHE A 10 -47.32 12.24 -1.83
C PHE A 10 -46.46 11.32 -0.96
N THR A 11 -46.75 10.02 -0.90
CA THR A 11 -46.04 9.07 -0.03
C THR A 11 -44.81 8.40 -0.69
N LEU A 12 -44.53 8.67 -1.96
CA LEU A 12 -43.41 8.02 -2.69
C LEU A 12 -42.18 8.92 -2.91
N LEU A 13 -42.21 10.18 -2.44
CA LEU A 13 -41.15 11.17 -2.71
C LEU A 13 -40.31 11.54 -1.47
N GLY A 14 -40.40 10.74 -0.40
CA GLY A 14 -39.72 11.02 0.88
C GLY A 14 -38.57 10.06 1.24
N LEU A 15 -38.33 9.01 0.44
CA LEU A 15 -37.35 7.96 0.74
C LEU A 15 -36.06 8.05 -0.10
N LEU A 16 -35.73 9.24 -0.62
CA LEU A 16 -34.62 9.42 -1.56
C LEU A 16 -33.53 10.44 -1.17
N PRO A 17 -33.14 10.61 0.11
CA PRO A 17 -31.84 11.23 0.39
C PRO A 17 -31.00 10.43 1.40
N LEU A 18 -30.72 9.15 1.14
CA LEU A 18 -29.73 8.39 1.93
C LEU A 18 -28.70 7.62 1.09
N LEU A 19 -28.65 7.85 -0.23
CA LEU A 19 -27.54 7.42 -1.08
C LEU A 19 -26.47 8.52 -1.16
N ILE A 20 -26.13 9.15 -0.02
CA ILE A 20 -24.82 9.79 0.09
C ILE A 20 -23.83 8.63 0.17
N SER A 21 -23.45 8.15 -1.01
CA SER A 21 -22.36 7.19 -1.18
C SER A 21 -21.15 7.80 -0.46
N CYS A 22 -20.67 7.13 0.59
CA CYS A 22 -19.32 7.35 1.06
C CYS A 22 -18.40 6.88 -0.07
N GLN A 23 -18.14 7.76 -1.03
CA GLN A 23 -17.12 7.55 -2.02
C GLN A 23 -15.80 7.67 -1.27
N ARG A 24 -15.29 6.55 -0.74
CA ARG A 24 -13.86 6.43 -0.36
C ARG A 24 -13.08 6.49 -1.66
N ASN A 25 -12.92 7.69 -2.20
CA ASN A 25 -12.03 7.94 -3.33
C ASN A 25 -10.67 8.44 -2.81
N ASN A 26 -10.21 7.87 -1.71
CA ASN A 26 -8.97 8.28 -1.08
C ASN A 26 -8.00 7.12 -1.32
N THR A 27 -7.27 7.18 -2.44
CA THR A 27 -6.05 6.37 -2.53
C THR A 27 -5.12 6.86 -1.43
N VAL A 28 -4.56 5.95 -0.64
CA VAL A 28 -3.72 6.32 0.51
C VAL A 28 -2.52 7.14 0.05
N CYS A 29 -1.87 6.69 -1.04
CA CYS A 29 -0.86 7.49 -1.70
C CYS A 29 -1.47 8.38 -2.78
N PRO A 30 -1.04 9.66 -2.87
CA PRO A 30 -1.38 10.50 -4.00
C PRO A 30 -0.78 9.91 -5.28
N PRO A 31 -1.40 10.13 -6.45
CA PRO A 31 -0.78 9.78 -7.72
C PRO A 31 0.57 10.50 -7.84
N ASP A 32 1.53 9.83 -8.48
CA ASP A 32 2.83 10.44 -8.78
C ASP A 32 2.60 11.74 -9.56
N ASN A 33 3.07 12.86 -8.99
CA ASN A 33 2.88 14.19 -9.57
C ASN A 33 3.83 14.46 -10.76
N GLY A 34 4.55 13.45 -11.25
CA GLY A 34 5.45 13.57 -12.40
C GLY A 34 6.71 14.36 -12.08
N THR A 35 7.08 14.45 -10.80
CA THR A 35 8.37 15.03 -10.40
C THR A 35 9.47 14.15 -10.98
N ALA A 36 10.45 14.73 -11.67
CA ALA A 36 11.56 13.98 -12.21
C ALA A 36 12.36 13.33 -11.06
N ILE A 37 12.03 12.09 -10.75
CA ILE A 37 12.79 11.23 -9.84
C ILE A 37 14.08 10.83 -10.56
N THR A 38 15.22 11.15 -9.94
CA THR A 38 16.51 10.60 -10.38
C THR A 38 16.37 9.07 -10.39
N PRO A 39 16.63 8.39 -11.51
CA PRO A 39 16.41 6.95 -11.59
C PRO A 39 17.33 6.22 -10.61
N LEU A 40 16.73 5.57 -9.61
CA LEU A 40 17.45 4.77 -8.63
C LEU A 40 17.83 3.43 -9.25
N LYS A 41 19.13 3.14 -9.40
CA LYS A 41 19.58 1.86 -9.96
C LYS A 41 19.80 0.85 -8.84
N LEU A 42 19.56 -0.42 -9.15
CA LEU A 42 19.85 -1.51 -8.23
C LEU A 42 21.31 -1.50 -7.75
N ALA A 43 22.27 -1.24 -8.65
CA ALA A 43 23.69 -1.16 -8.31
C ALA A 43 23.96 -0.13 -7.20
N ASP A 44 23.28 1.03 -7.22
CA ASP A 44 23.44 2.08 -6.22
C ASP A 44 22.93 1.62 -4.83
N LEU A 45 21.92 0.75 -4.81
CA LEU A 45 21.37 0.15 -3.58
C LEU A 45 22.22 -1.00 -3.04
N LEU A 46 22.88 -1.76 -3.92
CA LEU A 46 23.77 -2.85 -3.54
C LEU A 46 25.11 -2.32 -2.99
N GLU A 47 25.58 -1.18 -3.48
CA GLU A 47 26.80 -0.53 -2.99
C GLU A 47 26.59 0.19 -1.64
N SER A 48 25.34 0.52 -1.30
CA SER A 48 24.95 1.09 -0.01
C SER A 48 25.14 0.05 1.10
N THR A 49 26.35 0.00 1.67
CA THR A 49 26.78 -1.00 2.64
C THR A 49 26.18 -0.80 4.04
N THR A 50 25.44 0.30 4.23
CA THR A 50 24.61 0.53 5.40
C THR A 50 23.24 -0.07 5.16
N VAL A 51 23.05 -1.32 5.59
CA VAL A 51 21.72 -1.76 6.02
C VAL A 51 21.30 -0.73 7.07
N PRO A 52 20.20 0.02 6.90
CA PRO A 52 19.65 0.76 8.01
C PRO A 52 19.34 -0.28 9.08
N ILE A 53 20.22 -0.41 10.08
CA ILE A 53 19.95 -1.22 11.27
C ILE A 53 18.77 -0.50 11.91
N SER A 54 17.58 -1.00 11.59
CA SER A 54 16.29 -0.52 12.03
C SER A 54 16.19 -0.68 13.54
N ASN A 55 16.85 0.22 14.25
CA ASN A 55 16.47 0.63 15.59
C ASN A 55 15.42 1.74 15.49
N ASP A 56 14.63 1.75 14.41
CA ASP A 56 13.53 2.68 14.27
C ASP A 56 12.55 2.36 15.40
N PRO A 57 12.26 3.33 16.27
CA PRO A 57 11.29 3.12 17.33
C PRO A 57 9.94 2.81 16.70
N PRO A 58 9.07 2.07 17.41
CA PRO A 58 7.70 1.87 16.97
C PRO A 58 7.05 3.20 16.59
N ALA A 59 6.41 3.22 15.42
CA ALA A 59 5.78 4.41 14.87
C ALA A 59 4.26 4.27 14.93
N THR A 60 3.53 5.37 15.12
CA THR A 60 2.08 5.35 14.98
C THR A 60 1.68 5.87 13.61
N VAL A 61 1.01 5.04 12.82
CA VAL A 61 0.56 5.35 11.46
C VAL A 61 -0.95 5.16 11.34
N GLU A 62 -1.60 5.88 10.43
CA GLU A 62 -3.01 5.67 10.12
C GLU A 62 -3.15 4.58 9.04
N ILE A 63 -3.89 3.51 9.35
CA ILE A 63 -4.15 2.37 8.46
C ILE A 63 -5.66 2.13 8.43
N ASP A 64 -6.29 2.27 7.26
CA ASP A 64 -7.76 2.19 7.08
C ASP A 64 -8.54 3.05 8.12
N GLY A 65 -8.06 4.27 8.37
CA GLY A 65 -8.69 5.22 9.28
C GLY A 65 -8.49 4.95 10.77
N LYS A 66 -7.54 4.07 11.14
CA LYS A 66 -7.20 3.77 12.53
C LYS A 66 -5.73 4.02 12.78
N MET A 67 -5.42 4.64 13.92
CA MET A 67 -4.03 4.75 14.39
C MET A 67 -3.56 3.37 14.88
N ILE A 68 -2.54 2.83 14.24
CA ILE A 68 -1.90 1.55 14.55
C ILE A 68 -0.43 1.82 14.90
N GLU A 69 0.05 1.19 15.96
CA GLU A 69 1.48 1.13 16.27
C GLU A 69 2.12 0.04 15.41
N VAL A 70 3.16 0.41 14.66
CA VAL A 70 3.91 -0.47 13.79
C VAL A 70 5.34 -0.58 14.31
N ASP A 71 5.90 -1.77 14.22
CA ASP A 71 7.28 -2.06 14.63
C ASP A 71 8.29 -1.38 13.70
N LYS A 72 7.89 -1.12 12.45
CA LYS A 72 8.74 -0.46 11.45
C LYS A 72 7.94 0.37 10.45
N LEU A 73 8.43 1.57 10.16
CA LEU A 73 7.99 2.42 9.05
C LEU A 73 9.08 2.42 7.97
N VAL A 74 8.71 2.14 6.72
CA VAL A 74 9.62 2.15 5.58
C VAL A 74 9.23 3.28 4.64
N ASP A 75 10.04 4.34 4.64
CA ASP A 75 9.93 5.54 3.79
C ASP A 75 11.23 5.82 3.01
N TYR A 76 12.10 4.81 2.94
CA TYR A 76 13.42 4.84 2.30
C TYR A 76 13.53 3.74 1.22
N PRO A 77 14.68 3.55 0.56
CA PRO A 77 14.81 2.54 -0.48
C PRO A 77 14.46 1.10 -0.06
N LEU A 78 13.59 0.46 -0.84
CA LEU A 78 13.10 -0.91 -0.67
C LEU A 78 14.11 -1.95 -1.20
N CYS A 79 15.23 -2.13 -0.51
CA CYS A 79 16.22 -3.16 -0.84
C CYS A 79 17.12 -3.46 0.37
N ASN A 80 17.60 -4.69 0.50
CA ASN A 80 18.61 -5.09 1.50
C ASN A 80 18.24 -4.74 2.95
N ASP A 81 17.14 -5.30 3.43
CA ASP A 81 16.59 -4.98 4.76
C ASP A 81 16.09 -6.25 5.47
N GLU A 82 15.87 -6.15 6.77
CA GLU A 82 15.28 -7.20 7.60
C GLU A 82 14.03 -6.68 8.29
N TRP A 83 12.92 -7.40 8.09
CA TRP A 83 11.59 -7.02 8.57
C TRP A 83 11.03 -8.09 9.51
N ASP A 84 10.53 -7.64 10.66
CA ASP A 84 9.83 -8.46 11.65
C ASP A 84 8.65 -7.65 12.24
N GLY A 85 7.64 -8.34 12.79
CA GLY A 85 6.47 -7.70 13.40
C GLY A 85 5.49 -7.08 12.40
N ILE A 86 4.96 -5.90 12.72
CA ILE A 86 4.07 -5.10 11.86
C ILE A 86 4.89 -4.03 11.15
N VAL A 87 4.95 -4.11 9.83
CA VAL A 87 5.70 -3.16 8.99
C VAL A 87 4.72 -2.35 8.16
N TYR A 88 4.94 -1.03 8.10
CA TYR A 88 4.22 -0.13 7.20
C TYR A 88 5.15 0.42 6.12
N VAL A 89 4.82 0.17 4.86
CA VAL A 89 5.49 0.74 3.69
C VAL A 89 4.74 2.00 3.27
N GLY A 90 5.36 3.16 3.49
CA GLY A 90 4.77 4.48 3.25
C GLY A 90 4.79 4.90 1.78
N CYS A 91 4.27 6.10 1.52
CA CYS A 91 4.16 6.65 0.15
C CYS A 91 5.48 7.22 -0.38
N ASP A 92 6.40 7.62 0.49
CA ASP A 92 7.69 8.22 0.12
C ASP A 92 8.79 7.18 -0.15
N VAL A 93 8.39 5.91 -0.20
CA VAL A 93 9.27 4.78 -0.42
C VAL A 93 9.92 4.84 -1.81
N GLN A 94 11.18 4.43 -1.89
CA GLN A 94 11.93 4.42 -3.15
C GLN A 94 12.15 2.99 -3.61
N VAL A 95 11.93 2.70 -4.89
CA VAL A 95 12.22 1.40 -5.50
C VAL A 95 13.23 1.58 -6.63
N ALA A 96 14.09 0.58 -6.84
CA ALA A 96 14.96 0.60 -8.01
C ALA A 96 14.12 0.48 -9.29
N ILE A 97 14.68 0.95 -10.41
CA ILE A 97 14.12 0.68 -11.74
C ILE A 97 13.97 -0.83 -11.91
N ALA A 98 12.74 -1.28 -12.11
CA ALA A 98 12.40 -2.69 -12.14
C ALA A 98 12.34 -3.23 -13.58
N GLU A 99 12.79 -4.47 -13.75
CA GLU A 99 12.27 -5.33 -14.81
C GLU A 99 10.80 -5.63 -14.53
N PHE A 100 10.02 -5.98 -15.54
CA PHE A 100 8.63 -6.39 -15.38
C PHE A 100 8.49 -7.89 -15.65
N ASP A 101 7.61 -8.57 -14.93
CA ASP A 101 7.24 -9.96 -15.24
C ASP A 101 6.29 -10.05 -16.45
N GLN A 102 5.78 -11.24 -16.73
CA GLN A 102 4.86 -11.49 -17.85
C GLN A 102 3.47 -10.86 -17.66
N GLU A 103 3.15 -10.44 -16.43
CA GLU A 103 1.89 -9.83 -16.03
C GLU A 103 2.04 -8.31 -15.80
N ASP A 104 3.15 -7.71 -16.26
CA ASP A 104 3.50 -6.31 -16.07
C ASP A 104 3.64 -5.90 -14.59
N ASN A 105 3.98 -6.83 -13.69
CA ASN A 105 4.35 -6.50 -12.32
C ASN A 105 5.82 -6.06 -12.25
N PRO A 106 6.14 -4.93 -11.60
CA PRO A 106 7.53 -4.49 -11.45
C PRO A 106 8.28 -5.37 -10.44
N LEU A 107 9.41 -5.93 -10.82
CA LEU A 107 10.25 -6.83 -10.05
C LEU A 107 11.36 -6.08 -9.28
N PHE A 108 10.99 -5.04 -8.53
CA PHE A 108 11.97 -4.17 -7.86
C PHE A 108 12.74 -4.82 -6.69
N PHE A 109 12.32 -6.00 -6.21
CA PHE A 109 13.11 -6.78 -5.24
C PHE A 109 14.03 -7.82 -5.90
N LYS A 110 14.00 -7.97 -7.23
CA LYS A 110 14.88 -8.90 -7.92
C LYS A 110 16.34 -8.51 -7.69
N GLY A 111 17.10 -9.39 -7.06
CA GLY A 111 18.50 -9.14 -6.70
C GLY A 111 18.71 -8.33 -5.42
N CYS A 112 17.64 -7.98 -4.68
CA CYS A 112 17.72 -7.43 -3.33
C CYS A 112 17.77 -8.55 -2.30
N ASN A 113 18.51 -8.34 -1.21
CA ASN A 113 18.50 -9.20 -0.03
C ASN A 113 17.48 -8.70 1.01
N LEU A 114 16.20 -8.65 0.63
CA LEU A 114 15.12 -8.33 1.57
C LEU A 114 14.67 -9.60 2.27
N ASN A 115 14.78 -9.64 3.60
CA ASN A 115 14.35 -10.76 4.42
C ASN A 115 13.14 -10.37 5.27
N ILE A 116 12.02 -11.05 5.06
CA ILE A 116 10.76 -10.82 5.78
C ILE A 116 10.47 -12.06 6.64
N GLN A 117 10.35 -11.88 7.96
CA GLN A 117 10.12 -13.01 8.86
C GLN A 117 8.73 -13.65 8.62
N PRO A 118 8.56 -14.98 8.86
CA PRO A 118 7.34 -15.72 8.52
C PRO A 118 6.03 -15.25 9.19
N ASN A 119 6.11 -14.41 10.23
CA ASN A 119 4.95 -13.87 10.95
C ASN A 119 4.79 -12.35 10.75
N THR A 120 5.57 -11.74 9.86
CA THR A 120 5.49 -10.32 9.57
C THR A 120 4.19 -9.98 8.84
N ILE A 121 3.54 -8.91 9.26
CA ILE A 121 2.41 -8.32 8.53
C ILE A 121 2.91 -7.04 7.88
N VAL A 122 2.88 -6.98 6.55
CA VAL A 122 3.29 -5.78 5.81
C VAL A 122 2.04 -5.06 5.33
N TYR A 123 1.83 -3.83 5.76
CA TYR A 123 0.84 -2.91 5.22
C TYR A 123 1.49 -2.02 4.18
N VAL A 124 0.87 -1.86 3.02
CA VAL A 124 1.45 -1.06 1.92
C VAL A 124 0.51 0.06 1.52
N ALA A 125 0.95 1.30 1.73
CA ALA A 125 0.20 2.51 1.42
C ALA A 125 -0.18 2.57 -0.07
N ALA A 126 0.73 2.23 -0.98
CA ALA A 126 0.48 2.18 -2.42
C ALA A 126 -0.58 1.13 -2.83
N HIS A 127 -0.88 0.16 -1.96
CA HIS A 127 -1.96 -0.81 -2.14
C HIS A 127 -3.18 -0.51 -1.26
N ASN A 128 -3.40 0.77 -0.92
CA ASN A 128 -4.52 1.23 -0.09
C ASN A 128 -4.55 0.56 1.30
N ASP A 129 -3.40 0.53 1.97
CA ASP A 129 -3.22 -0.10 3.29
C ASP A 129 -3.57 -1.60 3.32
N ALA A 130 -3.47 -2.29 2.17
CA ALA A 130 -3.71 -3.73 2.12
C ALA A 130 -2.66 -4.47 2.97
N PRO A 131 -3.08 -5.46 3.79
CA PRO A 131 -2.16 -6.30 4.55
C PRO A 131 -1.63 -7.47 3.71
N PHE A 132 -0.33 -7.73 3.80
CA PHE A 132 0.37 -8.83 3.16
C PHE A 132 1.04 -9.72 4.21
N TYR A 133 0.48 -10.92 4.40
CA TYR A 133 0.94 -11.90 5.40
C TYR A 133 2.02 -12.86 4.90
N LYS A 134 2.35 -12.79 3.61
CA LYS A 134 3.37 -13.63 2.96
C LYS A 134 4.52 -12.78 2.40
N GLY A 135 4.69 -11.59 2.96
CA GLY A 135 5.61 -10.57 2.43
C GLY A 135 5.21 -10.09 1.04
N CYS A 136 6.19 -9.59 0.29
CA CYS A 136 5.99 -8.92 -1.00
C CYS A 136 6.40 -9.80 -2.18
N SER A 137 6.02 -11.09 -2.17
CA SER A 137 6.49 -12.09 -3.14
C SER A 137 6.22 -11.75 -4.62
N CYS A 138 5.20 -10.95 -4.90
CA CYS A 138 4.85 -10.49 -6.26
C CYS A 138 5.94 -9.65 -6.93
N HIS A 139 6.93 -9.15 -6.18
CA HIS A 139 7.96 -8.23 -6.69
C HIS A 139 9.39 -8.82 -6.65
N ILE A 140 9.54 -10.12 -6.32
CA ILE A 140 10.85 -10.78 -6.14
C ILE A 140 11.44 -11.30 -7.46
N GLY A 141 10.62 -11.55 -8.48
CA GLY A 141 11.07 -12.03 -9.79
C GLY A 141 11.42 -13.52 -9.83
N GLU A 142 11.13 -14.26 -8.77
CA GLU A 142 11.05 -15.71 -8.78
C GLU A 142 9.63 -16.11 -9.19
N ASN A 143 9.48 -16.90 -10.26
CA ASN A 143 8.20 -17.55 -10.52
C ASN A 143 7.89 -18.44 -9.31
N PRO A 144 6.67 -18.40 -8.73
CA PRO A 144 6.29 -19.42 -7.76
C PRO A 144 6.43 -20.77 -8.46
N THR A 145 7.44 -21.55 -8.08
CA THR A 145 7.54 -22.94 -8.53
C THR A 145 6.21 -23.62 -8.16
N PRO A 146 5.52 -24.24 -9.13
CA PRO A 146 4.21 -24.85 -8.89
C PRO A 146 4.23 -25.95 -7.83
#